data_AF-A0A6I1NT78-F1
#
_entry.id   AF-A0A6I1NT78-F1
#
_cell.length_a   1.000
_cell.length_b   1.000
_cell.length_c   1.000
_cell.angle_alpha   90.00
_cell.angle_beta   90.00
_cell.angle_gamma   90.00
#
_symmetry.space_group_name_H-M   'P 1'
#
loop_
_entity.id
_entity.type
_entity.pdbx_description
1 polymer ?
#
loop_
_entity_poly.entity_id
_entity_poly.type
_entity_poly.pdbx_seq_one_letter_code
_entity_poly.pdbx_strand_id
1 'polypeptide(L)'
;MAITLKNEHDIAEMRVACRLASEVLDFITPHVVAGITTAELDRLCHEFMLNEQGTIPAPLNYQPPGYPPYPKATCISVNDVICHGIP
;
A
#
# COMPACT_ATOMS: atom_id res chain seq x y z
N MET A 1 11.15 3.58 22.02
CA MET A 1 9.75 3.63 21.54
C MET A 1 8.92 2.73 22.44
N ALA A 2 7.84 3.23 23.03
CA ALA A 2 6.96 2.39 23.86
C ALA A 2 6.02 1.58 22.98
N ILE A 3 5.68 0.36 23.39
CA ILE A 3 4.71 -0.48 22.68
C ILE A 3 3.31 -0.06 23.14
N THR A 4 2.46 0.35 22.20
CA THR A 4 1.07 0.68 22.48
C THR A 4 0.24 -0.60 22.63
N LEU A 5 -0.36 -0.81 23.79
CA LEU A 5 -1.37 -1.84 24.02
C LEU A 5 -2.71 -1.36 23.46
N LYS A 6 -3.17 -1.98 22.38
CA LYS A 6 -4.43 -1.65 21.72
C LYS A 6 -5.62 -2.05 22.58
N ASN A 7 -6.61 -1.17 22.68
CA ASN A 7 -7.90 -1.51 23.28
C ASN A 7 -8.80 -2.24 22.26
N GLU A 8 -10.01 -2.63 22.66
CA GLU A 8 -10.95 -3.36 21.79
C GLU A 8 -11.38 -2.55 20.55
N HIS A 9 -11.53 -1.23 20.69
CA HIS A 9 -11.87 -0.32 19.61
C HIS A 9 -10.73 -0.24 18.58
N ASP A 10 -9.49 -0.01 19.03
CA ASP A 10 -8.31 0.05 18.16
C ASP A 10 -8.13 -1.27 17.38
N ILE A 11 -8.39 -2.41 18.03
CA ILE A 11 -8.32 -3.73 17.40
C ILE A 11 -9.41 -3.87 16.33
N ALA A 12 -10.63 -3.40 16.60
CA ALA A 12 -11.73 -3.45 15.63
C ALA A 12 -11.42 -2.62 14.38
N GLU A 13 -10.87 -1.43 14.54
CA GLU A 13 -10.44 -0.58 13.42
C GLU A 13 -9.29 -1.21 12.63
N MET A 14 -8.28 -1.75 13.32
CA MET A 14 -7.16 -2.45 12.67
C MET A 14 -7.64 -3.65 11.84
N ARG A 15 -8.67 -4.39 12.27
CA ARG A 15 -9.24 -5.50 11.49
C ARG A 15 -9.83 -5.02 10.17
N VAL A 16 -10.45 -3.84 10.14
CA VAL A 16 -10.98 -3.25 8.90
C VAL A 16 -9.81 -2.83 8.00
N ALA A 17 -8.86 -2.06 8.53
CA ALA A 17 -7.71 -1.59 7.75
C ALA A 17 -6.89 -2.74 7.15
N CYS A 18 -6.59 -3.78 7.93
CA CYS A 18 -5.83 -4.94 7.44
C CYS A 18 -6.61 -5.75 6.40
N ARG A 19 -7.94 -5.87 6.54
CA ARG A 19 -8.77 -6.55 5.53
C ARG A 19 -8.75 -5.79 4.22
N LEU A 20 -8.97 -4.47 4.24
CA LEU A 20 -8.92 -3.63 3.04
C LEU A 20 -7.54 -3.69 2.37
N ALA A 21 -6.45 -3.66 3.15
CA ALA A 21 -5.10 -3.83 2.61
C ALA A 21 -4.91 -5.21 1.93
N SER A 22 -5.46 -6.28 2.50
CA SER A 22 -5.44 -7.62 1.87
C SER A 22 -6.22 -7.64 0.56
N GLU A 23 -7.40 -7.01 0.52
CA GLU A 23 -8.22 -6.94 -0.68
C GLU A 23 -7.51 -6.22 -1.84
N VAL A 24 -6.67 -5.21 -1.58
CA VAL A 24 -5.82 -4.57 -2.61
C VAL A 24 -4.82 -5.57 -3.21
N LEU A 25 -4.22 -6.43 -2.38
CA LEU A 25 -3.30 -7.47 -2.84
C LEU A 25 -4.01 -8.54 -3.66
N ASP A 26 -5.20 -8.96 -3.23
CA ASP A 26 -6.03 -9.91 -3.98
C ASP A 26 -6.47 -9.32 -5.32
N PHE A 27 -6.89 -8.05 -5.32
CA PHE A 27 -7.28 -7.30 -6.52
C PHE A 27 -6.14 -7.21 -7.53
N ILE A 28 -4.92 -6.85 -7.11
CA ILE A 28 -3.83 -6.59 -8.04
C ILE A 28 -3.20 -7.87 -8.61
N THR A 29 -3.27 -8.99 -7.86
CA THR A 29 -2.68 -10.28 -8.24
C THR A 29 -2.95 -10.70 -9.70
N PRO A 30 -4.20 -10.73 -10.20
CA PRO A 30 -4.47 -11.12 -11.60
C PRO A 30 -3.90 -10.16 -12.66
N HIS A 31 -3.52 -8.94 -12.29
CA HIS A 31 -2.93 -7.96 -13.22
C HIS A 31 -1.42 -8.08 -13.36
N VAL A 32 -0.75 -8.85 -12.49
CA VAL A 32 0.70 -9.07 -12.55
C VAL A 32 1.02 -10.06 -13.67
N VAL A 33 1.10 -9.55 -14.89
CA VAL A 33 1.37 -10.31 -16.11
C VAL A 33 2.59 -9.77 -16.85
N ALA A 34 3.22 -10.60 -17.67
CA ALA A 34 4.37 -10.19 -18.46
C ALA A 34 4.05 -8.97 -19.35
N GLY A 35 4.90 -7.95 -19.31
CA GLY A 35 4.74 -6.72 -20.09
C GLY A 35 4.00 -5.58 -19.38
N ILE A 36 3.39 -5.80 -18.22
CA ILE A 36 2.82 -4.71 -17.43
C ILE A 36 3.93 -3.88 -16.75
N THR A 37 3.73 -2.57 -16.62
CA THR A 37 4.66 -1.70 -15.89
C THR A 37 4.27 -1.63 -14.42
N THR A 38 5.24 -1.39 -13.55
CA THR A 38 4.99 -1.12 -12.13
C THR A 38 4.12 0.13 -11.94
N ALA A 39 4.32 1.16 -12.75
CA ALA A 39 3.49 2.36 -12.75
C ALA A 39 2.00 2.08 -13.04
N GLU A 40 1.71 1.12 -13.93
CA GLU A 40 0.33 0.71 -14.21
C GLU A 40 -0.27 -0.09 -13.06
N LEU A 41 0.50 -0.99 -12.44
CA LEU A 41 0.07 -1.71 -11.23
C LEU A 41 -0.23 -0.74 -10.07
N ASP A 42 0.63 0.27 -9.86
CA ASP A 42 0.42 1.31 -8.85
C ASP A 42 -0.84 2.14 -9.13
N ARG A 43 -1.09 2.51 -10.39
CA ARG A 43 -2.30 3.22 -10.80
C ARG A 43 -3.56 2.42 -10.47
N LEU A 44 -3.59 1.13 -10.80
CA LEU A 44 -4.71 0.24 -10.49
C LEU A 44 -4.96 0.14 -8.98
N CYS A 45 -3.90 -0.08 -8.18
CA CYS A 45 -4.00 -0.11 -6.73
C CYS A 45 -4.52 1.23 -6.16
N HIS A 46 -4.02 2.35 -6.66
CA HIS A 46 -4.43 3.68 -6.22
C HIS A 46 -5.92 3.94 -6.52
N GLU A 47 -6.36 3.63 -7.74
CA GLU A 47 -7.76 3.78 -8.14
C GLU A 47 -8.68 2.86 -7.34
N PHE A 48 -8.28 1.62 -7.08
CA PHE A 48 -9.05 0.69 -6.25
C PHE A 48 -9.19 1.19 -4.81
N MET A 49 -8.11 1.66 -4.20
CA MET A 49 -8.15 2.24 -2.85
C MET A 49 -9.08 3.46 -2.77
N LEU A 50 -9.01 4.39 -3.73
CA LEU A 50 -9.81 5.61 -3.72
C LEU A 50 -11.28 5.38 -4.09
N ASN A 51 -11.53 4.67 -5.18
CA ASN A 51 -12.84 4.64 -5.83
C ASN A 51 -13.71 3.48 -5.32
N GLU A 52 -13.10 2.36 -4.96
CA GLU A 52 -13.84 1.17 -4.50
C GLU A 52 -13.85 1.09 -2.96
N GLN A 53 -12.69 1.28 -2.32
CA GLN A 53 -12.58 1.16 -0.85
C GLN A 53 -12.83 2.48 -0.11
N GLY A 54 -12.76 3.63 -0.79
CA GLY A 54 -12.88 4.94 -0.15
C GLY A 54 -11.76 5.25 0.86
N THR A 55 -10.56 4.69 0.63
CA THR A 55 -9.37 4.84 1.49
C THR A 55 -8.28 5.65 0.82
N ILE A 56 -7.25 6.02 1.57
CA ILE A 56 -6.05 6.68 1.04
C ILE A 56 -4.85 5.72 1.06
N PRO A 57 -3.96 5.78 0.05
CA PRO A 57 -2.73 4.99 0.06
C PRO A 57 -1.75 5.54 1.10
N ALA A 58 -1.45 4.74 2.13
CA ALA A 58 -0.54 5.13 3.20
C ALA A 58 0.88 5.49 2.73
N PRO A 59 1.48 4.84 1.71
CA PRO A 59 2.81 5.23 1.21
C PRO A 59 2.84 6.60 0.54
N LEU A 60 1.74 7.07 -0.04
CA LEU A 60 1.76 8.30 -0.83
C LEU A 60 2.02 9.52 0.06
N ASN A 61 3.10 10.25 -0.25
CA ASN A 61 3.65 11.35 0.54
C ASN A 61 4.10 10.97 1.96
N TYR A 62 4.26 9.67 2.26
CA TYR A 62 4.85 9.25 3.53
C TYR A 62 6.30 9.73 3.61
N GLN A 63 6.62 10.48 4.66
CA GLN A 63 7.91 11.13 4.82
C GLN A 63 8.48 10.88 6.22
N PRO A 64 9.27 9.81 6.42
CA PRO A 64 10.00 9.62 7.66
C PRO A 64 11.09 10.70 7.81
N PRO A 65 11.48 11.07 9.05
CA PRO A 65 12.50 12.08 9.29
C PRO A 65 13.81 11.79 8.54
N GLY A 66 14.28 12.77 7.78
CA GLY A 66 15.53 12.66 7.00
C GLY A 66 15.39 12.09 5.58
N TYR A 67 14.17 11.79 5.13
CA TYR A 67 13.91 11.29 3.77
C TYR A 67 12.98 12.23 2.98
N PRO A 68 13.04 12.23 1.63
CA PRO A 68 12.02 12.86 0.80
C PRO A 68 10.69 12.10 0.90
N PRO A 69 9.54 12.76 0.64
CA PRO A 69 8.24 12.08 0.59
C PRO A 69 8.22 10.97 -0.47
N TYR A 70 7.68 9.81 -0.11
CA TYR A 70 7.51 8.71 -1.06
C TYR A 70 6.44 9.06 -2.13
N PRO A 71 6.70 8.88 -3.43
CA PRO A 71 5.89 9.52 -4.48
C PRO A 71 4.73 8.70 -5.03
N LYS A 72 4.53 7.45 -4.59
CA LYS A 72 3.61 6.48 -5.20
C LYS A 72 2.67 5.85 -4.16
N ALA A 73 1.59 5.23 -4.63
CA ALA A 73 0.58 4.63 -3.76
C ALA A 73 1.05 3.30 -3.14
N THR A 74 1.95 2.59 -3.81
CA THR A 74 2.48 1.28 -3.42
C THR A 74 3.99 1.22 -3.65
N CYS A 75 4.64 0.23 -3.04
CA CYS A 75 6.03 -0.12 -3.34
C CYS A 75 6.05 -1.40 -4.16
N ILE A 76 6.78 -1.43 -5.28
CA ILE A 76 6.95 -2.63 -6.11
C ILE A 76 8.43 -2.89 -6.31
N SER A 77 8.90 -4.02 -5.78
CA SER A 77 10.33 -4.33 -5.66
C SER A 77 10.65 -5.56 -6.52
N VAL A 78 11.22 -5.31 -7.70
CA VAL A 78 11.51 -6.33 -8.71
C VAL A 78 12.92 -6.88 -8.51
N ASN A 79 13.08 -8.21 -8.59
CA ASN A 79 14.37 -8.91 -8.57
C ASN A 79 15.27 -8.56 -7.35
N ASP A 80 16.34 -7.79 -7.57
CA ASP A 80 17.34 -7.41 -6.57
C ASP A 80 16.95 -6.16 -5.76
N VAL A 81 15.82 -5.52 -6.09
CA VAL A 81 15.25 -4.46 -5.26
C VAL A 81 14.75 -5.06 -3.95
N ILE A 82 15.39 -4.70 -2.83
CA ILE A 82 15.10 -5.28 -1.51
C ILE A 82 13.69 -4.89 -1.03
N CYS A 83 13.40 -3.59 -1.03
CA CYS A 83 12.12 -3.01 -0.65
C CYS A 83 12.02 -1.57 -1.18
N HIS A 84 10.82 -0.98 -1.08
CA HIS A 84 10.56 0.42 -1.42
C HIS A 84 10.90 0.81 -2.87
N GLY A 85 10.94 -0.15 -3.80
CA GLY A 85 11.02 0.16 -5.23
C GLY A 85 9.89 1.10 -5.64
N ILE A 86 10.22 2.17 -6.36
CA ILE A 86 9.26 3.19 -6.81
C ILE A 86 8.62 2.69 -8.11
N PRO A 87 7.29 2.51 -8.13
CA PRO A 87 6.57 2.11 -9.34
C PRO A 87 6.72 3.04 -10.55
#